data_AF-R6ENS0-F1
#
_entry.id   AF-R6ENS0-F1
#
_cell.length_a   1.000
_cell.length_b   1.000
_cell.length_c   1.000
_cell.angle_alpha   90.00
_cell.angle_beta   90.00
_cell.angle_gamma   90.00
#
_symmetry.space_group_name_H-M   'P 1'
#
loop_
_entity.id
_entity.type
_entity.pdbx_description
1 polymer ?
#
loop_
_entity_poly.entity_id
_entity_poly.type
_entity_poly.pdbx_seq_one_letter_code
_entity_poly.pdbx_strand_id
1 'polypeptide(L)'
;MDIKLFSLCNQDSQEAEKGKEYILGCVKDYFPECGDFNEFTSQKRMLVAISQSLLAADIVLVAVQSTMYNATKRLLSSALDIPTKANEEVSAVLSGRPKAKQLKPNLYTAAVTFPETSVVLPTSDYLNCGFAITSGGQHIIYMPVEEEKAQQIVLGSLYDYFAELSEPYTVSNALKNRHRKLIDKAVKKLSDESTRVAVVGNDSADYLVSFLSKDDISVFTIDINYEFPDVDNDVRELAVTFARNVREANRTEIGVYISDPFVTNDESEAVCAYIAIANSEGIKTYKMFMEDGETTKDLLKACADKLLLILSGCEQMGDNDEESEDERKADKDFKGILGIIASAAVLAASIAGFVTALILR
;
A
#
# COMPACT_ATOMS: atom_id res chain seq x y z
N MET A 1 -18.80 -8.98 18.18
CA MET A 1 -19.22 -7.64 17.74
C MET A 1 -20.09 -7.79 16.51
N ASP A 2 -21.18 -7.02 16.41
CA ASP A 2 -22.02 -6.95 15.21
C ASP A 2 -21.58 -5.77 14.34
N ILE A 3 -21.54 -5.99 13.02
CA ILE A 3 -21.16 -4.97 12.03
C ILE A 3 -22.28 -4.81 10.99
N LYS A 4 -22.59 -3.56 10.64
CA LYS A 4 -23.53 -3.22 9.57
C LYS A 4 -22.83 -2.46 8.46
N LEU A 5 -23.08 -2.88 7.23
CA LEU A 5 -22.48 -2.32 6.03
C LEU A 5 -23.50 -1.50 5.26
N PHE A 6 -23.15 -0.27 4.91
CA PHE A 6 -23.96 0.68 4.16
C PHE A 6 -23.20 1.13 2.93
N SER A 7 -23.87 1.19 1.78
CA SER A 7 -23.31 1.78 0.56
C SER A 7 -24.17 2.94 0.06
N LEU A 8 -23.53 4.01 -0.39
CA LEU A 8 -24.19 5.15 -1.03
C LEU A 8 -23.62 5.37 -2.43
N CYS A 9 -24.39 4.92 -3.43
CA CYS A 9 -24.07 5.08 -4.85
C CYS A 9 -25.29 5.71 -5.54
N ASN A 10 -25.08 6.76 -6.33
CA ASN A 10 -26.18 7.40 -7.07
C ASN A 10 -26.29 6.90 -8.53
N GLN A 11 -25.33 6.10 -8.96
CA GLN A 11 -25.24 5.51 -10.29
C GLN A 11 -24.65 4.11 -10.17
N ASP A 12 -25.11 3.20 -11.03
CA ASP A 12 -24.51 1.88 -11.16
C ASP A 12 -23.06 2.05 -11.65
N SER A 13 -22.11 1.57 -10.85
CA SER A 13 -20.69 1.66 -11.15
C SER A 13 -20.03 0.32 -10.88
N GLN A 14 -19.45 -0.26 -11.92
CA GLN A 14 -18.68 -1.51 -11.78
C GLN A 14 -17.51 -1.35 -10.80
N GLU A 15 -16.90 -0.16 -10.74
CA GLU A 15 -15.85 0.13 -9.75
C GLU A 15 -16.39 0.12 -8.32
N ALA A 16 -17.62 0.62 -8.10
CA ALA A 16 -18.25 0.59 -6.79
C ALA A 16 -18.63 -0.84 -6.37
N GLU A 17 -19.15 -1.65 -7.29
CA GLU A 17 -19.45 -3.07 -7.02
C GLU A 17 -18.21 -3.83 -6.58
N LYS A 18 -17.12 -3.74 -7.34
CA LYS A 18 -15.86 -4.38 -6.97
C LYS A 18 -15.28 -3.84 -5.67
N GLY A 19 -15.37 -2.53 -5.41
CA GLY A 19 -14.91 -1.97 -4.14
C GLY A 19 -15.72 -2.47 -2.94
N LYS A 20 -17.04 -2.66 -3.07
CA LYS A 20 -17.86 -3.34 -2.06
C LYS A 20 -17.38 -4.78 -1.83
N GLU A 21 -17.05 -5.54 -2.88
CA GLU A 21 -16.52 -6.90 -2.75
C GLU A 21 -15.21 -6.92 -1.95
N TYR A 22 -14.29 -5.99 -2.20
CA TYR A 22 -13.04 -5.88 -1.43
C TYR A 22 -13.28 -5.56 0.04
N ILE A 23 -14.16 -4.59 0.34
CA ILE A 23 -14.50 -4.21 1.71
C ILE A 23 -15.16 -5.39 2.42
N LEU A 24 -16.15 -6.04 1.79
CA LEU A 24 -16.84 -7.20 2.34
C LEU A 24 -15.88 -8.35 2.61
N GLY A 25 -14.91 -8.59 1.73
CA GLY A 25 -13.88 -9.60 1.92
C GLY A 25 -13.03 -9.36 3.16
N CYS A 26 -12.63 -8.10 3.42
CA CYS A 26 -11.91 -7.73 4.65
C CYS A 26 -12.79 -7.87 5.89
N VAL A 27 -14.04 -7.40 5.82
CA VAL A 27 -14.99 -7.51 6.93
C VAL A 27 -15.25 -8.97 7.28
N LYS A 28 -15.43 -9.87 6.30
CA LYS A 28 -15.67 -11.30 6.55
C LYS A 28 -14.46 -12.04 7.13
N ASP A 29 -13.24 -11.54 6.92
CA ASP A 29 -12.04 -12.09 7.56
C ASP A 29 -12.07 -11.90 9.10
N TYR A 30 -12.73 -10.85 9.59
CA TYR A 30 -12.89 -10.56 11.03
C TYR A 30 -14.28 -10.92 11.59
N PHE A 31 -15.32 -10.75 10.78
CA PHE A 31 -16.73 -10.89 11.14
C PHE A 31 -17.43 -11.82 10.11
N PRO A 32 -17.24 -13.15 10.19
CA PRO A 32 -17.74 -14.08 9.17
C PRO A 32 -19.26 -14.07 8.97
N GLU A 33 -20.01 -13.76 10.04
CA GLU A 33 -21.48 -13.69 10.04
C GLU A 33 -22.03 -12.38 9.46
N CYS A 34 -21.16 -11.48 8.98
CA CYS A 34 -21.59 -10.21 8.39
C CYS A 34 -22.41 -10.43 7.11
N GLY A 35 -23.57 -9.77 7.03
CA GLY A 35 -24.39 -9.72 5.82
C GLY A 35 -23.80 -8.80 4.74
N ASP A 36 -24.47 -8.76 3.59
CA ASP A 36 -24.09 -7.88 2.49
C ASP A 36 -24.44 -6.40 2.76
N PHE A 37 -24.02 -5.52 1.85
CA PHE A 37 -24.28 -4.09 1.96
C PHE A 37 -25.77 -3.75 1.86
N ASN A 38 -26.24 -2.91 2.79
CA ASN A 38 -27.50 -2.20 2.61
C ASN A 38 -27.27 -1.00 1.68
N GLU A 39 -27.92 -1.01 0.52
CA GLU A 39 -27.64 -0.04 -0.54
C GLU A 39 -28.60 1.15 -0.53
N PHE A 40 -28.03 2.33 -0.72
CA PHE A 40 -28.75 3.59 -0.72
C PHE A 40 -28.36 4.44 -1.93
N THR A 41 -29.35 5.12 -2.49
CA THR A 41 -29.16 6.18 -3.49
C THR A 41 -29.40 7.57 -2.91
N SER A 42 -29.83 7.65 -1.64
CA SER A 42 -30.23 8.89 -0.96
C SER A 42 -29.51 9.05 0.37
N GLN A 43 -28.77 10.17 0.50
CA GLN A 43 -28.06 10.56 1.73
C GLN A 43 -28.98 10.57 2.96
N LYS A 44 -30.19 11.12 2.82
CA LYS A 44 -31.14 11.24 3.94
C LYS A 44 -31.59 9.86 4.44
N ARG A 45 -31.93 8.95 3.52
CA ARG A 45 -32.35 7.59 3.89
C ARG A 45 -31.21 6.82 4.55
N MET A 46 -29.99 6.98 4.03
CA MET A 46 -28.80 6.36 4.62
C MET A 46 -28.55 6.87 6.04
N LEU A 47 -28.60 8.18 6.29
CA LEU A 47 -28.39 8.74 7.62
C LEU A 47 -29.41 8.24 8.64
N VAL A 48 -30.69 8.14 8.26
CA VAL A 48 -31.72 7.55 9.12
C VAL A 48 -31.40 6.09 9.45
N ALA A 49 -30.96 5.30 8.46
CA ALA A 49 -30.60 3.90 8.67
C ALA A 49 -29.34 3.75 9.55
N ILE A 50 -28.36 4.63 9.40
CA ILE A 50 -27.17 4.70 10.26
C ILE A 50 -27.59 4.98 11.71
N SER A 51 -28.40 6.02 11.95
CA SER A 51 -28.87 6.36 13.30
C SER A 51 -29.64 5.21 13.97
N GLN A 52 -30.42 4.44 13.21
CA GLN A 52 -31.11 3.26 13.73
C GLN A 52 -30.14 2.11 14.03
N SER A 53 -29.12 1.92 13.19
CA SER A 53 -28.15 0.83 13.31
C SER A 53 -27.16 1.05 14.45
N LEU A 54 -26.82 2.31 14.74
CA LEU A 54 -26.04 2.67 15.93
C LEU A 54 -26.74 2.28 17.23
N LEU A 55 -28.04 1.96 17.25
CA LEU A 55 -28.67 1.45 18.47
C LEU A 55 -28.48 -0.07 18.66
N ALA A 56 -28.06 -0.78 17.62
CA ALA A 56 -28.09 -2.24 17.57
C ALA A 56 -26.75 -2.90 17.19
N ALA A 57 -25.82 -2.14 16.60
CA ALA A 57 -24.54 -2.65 16.12
C ALA A 57 -23.36 -1.95 16.81
N ASP A 58 -22.27 -2.69 16.98
CA ASP A 58 -21.02 -2.17 17.55
C ASP A 58 -20.22 -1.38 16.51
N ILE A 59 -20.29 -1.83 15.25
CA ILE A 59 -19.57 -1.23 14.12
C ILE A 59 -20.55 -0.90 12.97
N VAL A 60 -20.44 0.31 12.43
CA VAL A 60 -21.15 0.74 11.22
C VAL A 60 -20.14 1.20 10.19
N LEU A 61 -20.05 0.48 9.06
CA LEU A 61 -19.21 0.86 7.93
C LEU A 61 -20.06 1.47 6.81
N VAL A 62 -19.67 2.67 6.37
CA VAL A 62 -20.36 3.46 5.36
C VAL A 62 -19.41 3.70 4.18
N ALA A 63 -19.67 2.99 3.09
CA ALA A 63 -18.94 3.13 1.83
C ALA A 63 -19.68 4.10 0.90
N VAL A 64 -19.02 5.15 0.42
CA VAL A 64 -19.67 6.23 -0.34
C VAL A 64 -18.94 6.48 -1.65
N GLN A 65 -19.69 6.67 -2.72
CA GLN A 65 -19.15 7.09 -4.01
C GLN A 65 -18.45 8.46 -3.90
N SER A 66 -17.26 8.57 -4.49
CA SER A 66 -16.38 9.72 -4.45
C SER A 66 -17.04 11.04 -4.87
N THR A 67 -18.00 10.98 -5.80
CA THR A 67 -18.80 12.14 -6.24
C THR A 67 -19.67 12.74 -5.12
N MET A 68 -20.10 11.89 -4.17
CA MET A 68 -20.95 12.27 -3.04
C MET A 68 -20.18 12.33 -1.71
N TYR A 69 -18.91 11.94 -1.71
CA TYR A 69 -18.11 11.71 -0.51
C TYR A 69 -18.06 12.91 0.43
N ASN A 70 -17.61 14.07 -0.06
CA ASN A 70 -17.43 15.26 0.78
C ASN A 70 -18.76 15.87 1.26
N ALA A 71 -19.80 15.81 0.42
CA ALA A 71 -21.13 16.28 0.79
C ALA A 71 -21.72 15.40 1.91
N THR A 72 -21.60 14.08 1.76
CA THR A 72 -22.12 13.11 2.72
C THR A 72 -21.32 13.12 4.02
N LYS A 73 -19.98 13.27 3.95
CA LYS A 73 -19.11 13.44 5.12
C LYS A 73 -19.55 14.60 6.00
N ARG A 74 -19.82 15.77 5.41
CA ARG A 74 -20.32 16.95 6.14
C ARG A 74 -21.67 16.70 6.80
N LEU A 75 -22.58 16.04 6.09
CA LEU A 75 -23.90 15.70 6.63
C LEU A 75 -23.79 14.71 7.79
N LEU A 76 -22.91 13.70 7.67
CA LEU A 76 -22.66 12.74 8.74
C LEU A 76 -22.10 13.42 9.99
N SER A 77 -21.06 14.25 9.85
CA SER A 77 -20.49 15.01 10.98
C SER A 77 -21.53 15.89 11.66
N SER A 78 -22.36 16.59 10.87
CA SER A 78 -23.43 17.43 11.41
C SER A 78 -24.55 16.62 12.07
N ALA A 79 -24.90 15.44 11.54
CA ALA A 79 -25.95 14.60 12.10
C ALA A 79 -25.54 13.95 13.43
N LEU A 80 -24.24 13.69 13.61
CA LEU A 80 -23.67 13.15 14.84
C LEU A 80 -23.26 14.22 15.85
N ASP A 81 -23.42 15.51 15.51
CA ASP A 81 -22.98 16.66 16.32
C ASP A 81 -21.48 16.60 16.69
N ILE A 82 -20.65 16.10 15.76
CA ILE A 82 -19.21 15.96 15.98
C ILE A 82 -18.48 17.14 15.35
N PRO A 83 -17.69 17.91 16.12
CA PRO A 83 -16.88 19.00 15.58
C PRO A 83 -15.87 18.45 14.57
N THR A 84 -15.49 19.28 13.59
CA THR A 84 -14.52 18.89 12.57
C THR A 84 -13.27 19.77 12.65
N LYS A 85 -12.10 19.17 12.46
CA LYS A 85 -10.81 19.86 12.41
C LYS A 85 -9.99 19.47 11.19
N ALA A 86 -9.06 20.34 10.80
CA ALA A 86 -8.07 19.97 9.79
C ALA A 86 -7.10 18.94 10.40
N ASN A 87 -6.84 17.85 9.68
CA ASN A 87 -5.83 16.88 10.05
C ASN A 87 -4.45 17.37 9.55
N GLU A 88 -3.50 17.52 10.47
CA GLU A 88 -2.18 18.09 10.20
C GLU A 88 -1.34 17.22 9.26
N GLU A 89 -1.38 15.91 9.44
CA GLU A 89 -0.64 14.94 8.62
C GLU A 89 -1.13 14.96 7.17
N VAL A 90 -2.45 14.84 6.96
CA VAL A 90 -3.05 14.91 5.63
C VAL A 90 -2.78 16.28 4.99
N SER A 91 -2.82 17.36 5.78
CA SER A 91 -2.49 18.70 5.29
C SER A 91 -1.02 18.82 4.87
N ALA A 92 -0.09 18.27 5.64
CA ALA A 92 1.34 18.30 5.34
C ALA A 92 1.63 17.50 4.06
N VAL A 93 1.12 16.28 3.94
CA VAL A 93 1.32 15.43 2.76
C VAL A 93 0.68 16.05 1.53
N LEU A 94 -0.56 16.55 1.62
CA LEU A 94 -1.21 17.20 0.48
C LEU A 94 -0.47 18.48 0.05
N SER A 95 0.01 19.29 0.99
CA SER A 95 0.73 20.54 0.68
C SER A 95 2.09 20.29 0.02
N GLY A 96 2.76 19.18 0.34
CA GLY A 96 4.04 18.80 -0.24
C GLY A 96 3.98 18.31 -1.68
N ARG A 97 2.79 17.97 -2.20
CA ARG A 97 2.66 17.39 -3.54
C ARG A 97 2.81 18.43 -4.65
N PRO A 98 3.47 18.10 -5.77
CA PRO A 98 3.58 19.01 -6.92
C PRO A 98 2.22 19.48 -7.46
N LYS A 99 1.21 18.60 -7.41
CA LYS A 99 -0.16 18.86 -7.86
C LYS A 99 -1.02 19.62 -6.83
N ALA A 100 -0.53 19.87 -5.62
CA ALA A 100 -1.27 20.56 -4.57
C ALA A 100 -1.73 21.96 -5.00
N LYS A 101 -0.86 22.68 -5.72
CA LYS A 101 -1.14 24.04 -6.24
C LYS A 101 -2.23 24.08 -7.32
N GLN A 102 -2.59 22.95 -7.90
CA GLN A 102 -3.65 22.82 -8.91
C GLN A 102 -4.99 22.44 -8.30
N LEU A 103 -5.02 22.08 -7.02
CA LEU A 103 -6.25 21.69 -6.33
C LEU A 103 -7.12 22.92 -6.06
N LYS A 104 -8.43 22.79 -6.34
CA LYS A 104 -9.38 23.86 -5.99
C LYS A 104 -9.40 24.04 -4.46
N PRO A 105 -9.38 25.28 -3.92
CA PRO A 105 -9.35 25.52 -2.48
C PRO A 105 -10.45 24.77 -1.70
N ASN A 106 -11.68 24.75 -2.23
CA ASN A 106 -12.79 24.03 -1.62
C ASN A 106 -12.59 22.52 -1.53
N LEU A 107 -11.88 21.93 -2.50
CA LEU A 107 -11.54 20.51 -2.50
C LEU A 107 -10.46 20.23 -1.47
N TYR A 108 -9.46 21.11 -1.37
CA TYR A 108 -8.38 21.01 -0.39
C TYR A 108 -8.94 21.03 1.02
N THR A 109 -9.74 22.05 1.36
CA THR A 109 -10.38 22.15 2.67
C THR A 109 -11.23 20.93 2.98
N ALA A 110 -11.98 20.40 2.01
CA ALA A 110 -12.80 19.20 2.24
C ALA A 110 -11.95 17.95 2.47
N ALA A 111 -10.82 17.80 1.77
CA ALA A 111 -9.92 16.66 1.91
C ALA A 111 -9.23 16.64 3.29
N VAL A 112 -8.77 17.79 3.79
CA VAL A 112 -8.05 17.87 5.08
C VAL A 112 -8.98 17.92 6.30
N THR A 113 -10.27 18.19 6.14
CA THR A 113 -11.19 18.36 7.28
C THR A 113 -11.81 17.04 7.67
N PHE A 114 -11.61 16.58 8.90
CA PHE A 114 -12.15 15.33 9.45
C PHE A 114 -12.91 15.57 10.76
N PRO A 115 -13.82 14.67 11.16
CA PRO A 115 -14.38 14.65 12.52
C PRO A 115 -13.26 14.63 13.56
N GLU A 116 -13.45 15.36 14.66
CA GLU A 116 -12.51 15.36 15.77
C GLU A 116 -12.36 13.94 16.34
N THR A 117 -11.16 13.63 16.85
CA THR A 117 -10.78 12.29 17.35
C THR A 117 -10.92 11.12 16.36
N SER A 118 -11.01 11.38 15.06
CA SER A 118 -11.04 10.30 14.05
C SER A 118 -9.66 9.76 13.72
N VAL A 119 -9.59 8.45 13.50
CA VAL A 119 -8.44 7.76 12.90
C VAL A 119 -8.58 7.90 11.39
N VAL A 120 -7.57 8.43 10.71
CA VAL A 120 -7.59 8.59 9.25
C VAL A 120 -7.15 7.28 8.60
N LEU A 121 -7.87 6.87 7.55
CA LEU A 121 -7.54 5.72 6.71
C LEU A 121 -7.11 6.25 5.34
N PRO A 122 -5.80 6.45 5.10
CA PRO A 122 -5.30 7.17 3.94
C PRO A 122 -5.58 6.46 2.61
N THR A 123 -5.78 7.26 1.56
CA THR A 123 -5.64 6.83 0.16
C THR A 123 -4.30 7.30 -0.38
N SER A 124 -3.82 6.68 -1.45
CA SER A 124 -2.52 7.05 -2.06
C SER A 124 -2.50 8.49 -2.56
N ASP A 125 -3.64 9.02 -3.00
CA ASP A 125 -3.81 10.39 -3.46
C ASP A 125 -4.08 11.40 -2.32
N TYR A 126 -4.34 10.93 -1.10
CA TYR A 126 -4.82 11.69 0.06
C TYR A 126 -6.13 12.46 -0.20
N LEU A 127 -6.88 12.06 -1.24
CA LEU A 127 -8.21 12.58 -1.55
C LEU A 127 -9.25 11.53 -1.23
N ASN A 128 -10.31 11.95 -0.55
CA ASN A 128 -11.35 11.04 -0.06
C ASN A 128 -10.77 9.94 0.84
N CYS A 129 -9.77 10.25 1.67
CA CYS A 129 -9.30 9.33 2.71
C CYS A 129 -10.48 8.88 3.57
N GLY A 130 -10.52 7.59 3.89
CA GLY A 130 -11.45 7.08 4.88
C GLY A 130 -11.13 7.61 6.27
N PHE A 131 -12.04 7.40 7.20
CA PHE A 131 -11.80 7.67 8.60
C PHE A 131 -12.68 6.77 9.48
N ALA A 132 -12.24 6.53 10.69
CA ALA A 132 -13.01 5.85 11.72
C ALA A 132 -13.21 6.76 12.93
N ILE A 133 -14.42 6.76 13.49
CA ILE A 133 -14.76 7.48 14.72
C ILE A 133 -15.16 6.44 15.76
N THR A 134 -14.66 6.61 16.98
CA THR A 134 -15.11 5.84 18.14
C THR A 134 -15.88 6.76 19.08
N SER A 135 -17.12 6.41 19.43
CA SER A 135 -17.92 7.14 20.41
C SER A 135 -18.77 6.18 21.23
N GLY A 136 -18.66 6.25 22.56
CA GLY A 136 -19.47 5.43 23.46
C GLY A 136 -19.30 3.91 23.29
N GLY A 137 -18.15 3.45 22.77
CA GLY A 137 -17.89 2.04 22.46
C GLY A 137 -18.39 1.59 21.07
N GLN A 138 -18.96 2.49 20.28
CA GLN A 138 -19.40 2.23 18.91
C GLN A 138 -18.42 2.83 17.91
N HIS A 139 -18.24 2.14 16.79
CA HIS A 139 -17.30 2.49 15.74
C HIS A 139 -18.04 2.85 14.45
N ILE A 140 -17.76 4.02 13.89
CA ILE A 140 -18.26 4.43 12.58
C ILE A 140 -17.09 4.56 11.62
N ILE A 141 -17.04 3.69 10.62
CA ILE A 141 -16.02 3.70 9.57
C ILE A 141 -16.65 4.30 8.32
N TYR A 142 -16.02 5.32 7.75
CA TYR A 142 -16.51 6.01 6.57
C TYR A 142 -15.42 6.04 5.50
N MET A 143 -15.70 5.54 4.30
CA MET A 143 -14.68 5.37 3.26
C MET A 143 -15.24 5.43 1.84
N PRO A 144 -14.42 5.74 0.82
CA PRO A 144 -14.80 5.65 -0.58
C PRO A 144 -15.09 4.21 -0.99
N VAL A 145 -16.03 4.04 -1.93
CA VAL A 145 -16.47 2.71 -2.40
C VAL A 145 -15.81 2.29 -3.72
N GLU A 146 -15.14 3.19 -4.46
CA GLU A 146 -14.50 2.83 -5.72
C GLU A 146 -13.35 1.83 -5.53
N GLU A 147 -13.28 0.81 -6.39
CA GLU A 147 -12.31 -0.31 -6.38
C GLU A 147 -10.91 0.12 -5.91
N GLU A 148 -10.28 1.08 -6.61
CA GLU A 148 -8.91 1.48 -6.34
C GLU A 148 -8.72 2.04 -4.91
N LYS A 149 -9.60 2.98 -4.51
CA LYS A 149 -9.51 3.65 -3.20
C LYS A 149 -9.94 2.73 -2.06
N ALA A 150 -10.97 1.94 -2.28
CA ALA A 150 -11.43 0.94 -1.32
C ALA A 150 -10.31 -0.06 -1.05
N GLN A 151 -9.64 -0.56 -2.09
CA GLN A 151 -8.55 -1.52 -1.93
C GLN A 151 -7.32 -0.90 -1.25
N GLN A 152 -6.99 0.37 -1.54
CA GLN A 152 -5.93 1.11 -0.83
C GLN A 152 -6.20 1.17 0.67
N ILE A 153 -7.41 1.58 1.07
CA ILE A 153 -7.79 1.68 2.48
C ILE A 153 -7.86 0.29 3.13
N VAL A 154 -8.46 -0.68 2.44
CA VAL A 154 -8.60 -2.05 2.95
C VAL A 154 -7.24 -2.63 3.30
N LEU A 155 -6.32 -2.66 2.34
CA LEU A 155 -5.02 -3.29 2.51
C LEU A 155 -4.05 -2.41 3.31
N GLY A 156 -4.19 -1.09 3.27
CA GLY A 156 -3.30 -0.15 3.93
C GLY A 156 -3.62 0.10 5.40
N SER A 157 -4.88 0.02 5.84
CA SER A 157 -5.24 0.45 7.20
C SER A 157 -6.46 -0.25 7.81
N LEU A 158 -7.44 -0.70 7.02
CA LEU A 158 -8.67 -1.26 7.58
C LEU A 158 -8.42 -2.59 8.31
N TYR A 159 -7.52 -3.43 7.78
CA TYR A 159 -7.13 -4.66 8.46
C TYR A 159 -6.53 -4.39 9.83
N ASP A 160 -5.65 -3.38 9.94
CA ASP A 160 -4.98 -3.02 11.19
C ASP A 160 -6.00 -2.42 12.17
N TYR A 161 -6.89 -1.55 11.68
CA TYR A 161 -7.99 -1.01 12.49
C TYR A 161 -8.89 -2.10 13.07
N PHE A 162 -9.28 -3.11 12.28
CA PHE A 162 -10.06 -4.23 12.80
C PHE A 162 -9.25 -5.15 13.70
N ALA A 163 -7.93 -5.23 13.52
CA ALA A 163 -7.08 -6.04 14.38
C ALA A 163 -7.09 -5.52 15.82
N GLU A 164 -7.03 -4.19 16.01
CA GLU A 164 -7.13 -3.55 17.32
C GLU A 164 -8.45 -3.84 18.05
N LEU A 165 -9.51 -4.13 17.31
CA LEU A 165 -10.86 -4.41 17.86
C LEU A 165 -11.14 -5.90 18.07
N SER A 166 -10.23 -6.78 17.63
CA SER A 166 -10.50 -8.21 17.49
C SER A 166 -9.63 -9.08 18.41
N GLU A 167 -10.06 -10.32 18.62
CA GLU A 167 -9.30 -11.30 19.39
C GLU A 167 -8.05 -11.80 18.62
N PRO A 168 -6.93 -12.12 19.31
CA PRO A 168 -5.65 -12.45 18.66
C PRO A 168 -5.67 -13.57 17.61
N TYR A 169 -6.53 -14.59 17.81
CA TYR A 169 -6.64 -15.69 16.84
C TYR A 169 -7.24 -15.22 15.50
N THR A 170 -8.31 -14.41 15.57
CA THR A 170 -8.94 -13.82 14.38
C THR A 170 -7.97 -12.88 13.67
N VAL A 171 -7.25 -12.06 14.43
CA VAL A 171 -6.19 -11.17 13.93
C VAL A 171 -5.15 -11.94 13.13
N SER A 172 -4.62 -13.04 13.67
CA SER A 172 -3.57 -13.82 12.99
C SER A 172 -4.01 -14.35 11.62
N ASN A 173 -5.24 -14.85 11.50
CA ASN A 173 -5.75 -15.35 10.23
C ASN A 173 -6.07 -14.22 9.26
N ALA A 174 -6.68 -13.13 9.73
CA ALA A 174 -7.03 -12.00 8.89
C ALA A 174 -5.78 -11.29 8.32
N LEU A 175 -4.73 -11.10 9.12
CA LEU A 175 -3.48 -10.50 8.65
C LEU A 175 -2.71 -11.41 7.66
N LYS A 176 -2.80 -12.74 7.81
CA LYS A 176 -2.29 -13.66 6.77
C LYS A 176 -3.04 -13.50 5.45
N ASN A 177 -4.37 -13.38 5.51
CA ASN A 177 -5.20 -13.14 4.33
C ASN A 177 -4.88 -11.79 3.69
N ARG A 178 -4.68 -10.72 4.50
CA ARG A 178 -4.21 -9.41 4.02
C ARG A 178 -2.88 -9.56 3.27
N HIS A 179 -1.89 -10.23 3.86
CA HIS A 179 -0.57 -10.39 3.25
C HIS A 179 -0.65 -11.13 1.92
N ARG A 180 -1.45 -12.20 1.82
CA ARG A 180 -1.68 -12.88 0.55
C ARG A 180 -2.36 -11.98 -0.49
N LYS A 181 -3.39 -11.21 -0.11
CA LYS A 181 -4.06 -10.25 -0.99
C LYS A 181 -3.10 -9.14 -1.47
N LEU A 182 -2.15 -8.73 -0.62
CA LEU A 182 -1.09 -7.79 -0.99
C LEU A 182 -0.15 -8.37 -2.04
N ILE A 183 0.28 -9.63 -1.88
CA ILE A 183 1.08 -10.35 -2.88
C ILE A 183 0.30 -10.45 -4.19
N ASP A 184 -0.94 -10.92 -4.17
CA ASP A 184 -1.75 -11.09 -5.38
C ASP A 184 -1.91 -9.76 -6.14
N LYS A 185 -2.13 -8.65 -5.42
CA LYS A 185 -2.21 -7.32 -6.03
C LYS A 185 -0.87 -6.87 -6.59
N ALA A 186 0.22 -7.05 -5.87
CA ALA A 186 1.56 -6.70 -6.33
C ALA A 186 1.94 -7.50 -7.58
N VAL A 187 1.78 -8.83 -7.55
CA VAL A 187 2.04 -9.72 -8.68
C VAL A 187 1.20 -9.33 -9.89
N LYS A 188 -0.10 -9.08 -9.71
CA LYS A 188 -0.97 -8.64 -10.82
C LYS A 188 -0.46 -7.35 -11.46
N LYS A 189 -0.22 -6.31 -10.67
CA LYS A 189 0.25 -5.02 -11.18
C LYS A 189 1.60 -5.16 -11.89
N LEU A 190 2.56 -5.82 -11.25
CA LEU A 190 3.90 -6.03 -11.79
C LEU A 190 3.87 -6.86 -13.09
N SER A 191 2.98 -7.87 -13.16
CA SER A 191 2.77 -8.64 -14.39
C SER A 191 2.18 -7.78 -15.51
N ASP A 192 1.15 -6.98 -15.21
CA ASP A 192 0.52 -6.06 -16.17
C ASP A 192 1.54 -5.03 -16.71
N GLU A 193 2.49 -4.61 -15.87
CA GLU A 193 3.59 -3.70 -16.20
C GLU A 193 4.84 -4.42 -16.75
N SER A 194 4.82 -5.75 -16.90
CA SER A 194 5.99 -6.57 -17.30
C SER A 194 7.26 -6.29 -16.48
N THR A 195 7.07 -5.97 -15.20
CA THR A 195 8.12 -5.59 -14.25
C THR A 195 8.45 -6.77 -13.35
N ARG A 196 9.73 -7.12 -13.26
CA ARG A 196 10.24 -8.15 -12.35
C ARG A 196 10.96 -7.52 -11.17
N VAL A 197 10.90 -8.20 -10.04
CA VAL A 197 11.47 -7.76 -8.77
C VAL A 197 12.48 -8.80 -8.31
N ALA A 198 13.74 -8.39 -8.11
CA ALA A 198 14.73 -9.21 -7.44
C ALA A 198 14.79 -8.82 -5.96
N VAL A 199 14.71 -9.81 -5.06
CA VAL A 199 14.76 -9.61 -3.61
C VAL A 199 15.97 -10.36 -3.08
N VAL A 200 16.75 -9.70 -2.23
CA VAL A 200 17.82 -10.38 -1.49
C VAL A 200 17.19 -11.38 -0.51
N GLY A 201 17.56 -12.65 -0.64
CA GLY A 201 17.04 -13.76 0.17
C GLY A 201 17.77 -13.92 1.50
N ASN A 202 17.81 -12.87 2.33
CA ASN A 202 18.31 -12.94 3.70
C ASN A 202 17.18 -13.34 4.69
N ASP A 203 17.55 -13.65 5.93
CA ASP A 203 16.59 -14.02 7.00
C ASP A 203 15.50 -12.95 7.20
N SER A 204 15.81 -11.67 6.96
CA SER A 204 14.85 -10.57 7.06
C SER A 204 13.78 -10.57 5.97
N ALA A 205 14.04 -11.20 4.82
CA ALA A 205 13.08 -11.40 3.75
C ALA A 205 12.26 -12.70 3.89
N ASP A 206 12.61 -13.60 4.82
CA ASP A 206 11.97 -14.92 4.97
C ASP A 206 10.45 -14.84 5.12
N TYR A 207 9.95 -13.83 5.83
CA TYR A 207 8.50 -13.66 5.98
C TYR A 207 7.84 -13.47 4.61
N LEU A 208 8.31 -12.53 3.79
CA LEU A 208 7.80 -12.33 2.42
C LEU A 208 7.93 -13.62 1.60
N VAL A 209 9.11 -14.23 1.60
CA VAL A 209 9.42 -15.43 0.80
C VAL A 209 8.51 -16.59 1.16
N SER A 210 8.16 -16.74 2.44
CA SER A 210 7.30 -17.84 2.91
C SER A 210 5.87 -17.81 2.37
N PHE A 211 5.39 -16.67 1.87
CA PHE A 211 4.06 -16.53 1.28
C PHE A 211 4.05 -16.56 -0.25
N LEU A 212 5.22 -16.53 -0.90
CA LEU A 212 5.33 -16.62 -2.34
C LEU A 212 5.00 -18.05 -2.81
N SER A 213 4.09 -18.14 -3.77
CA SER A 213 3.74 -19.36 -4.49
C SER A 213 4.62 -19.54 -5.72
N LYS A 214 4.55 -20.71 -6.37
CA LYS A 214 5.29 -20.98 -7.61
C LYS A 214 4.98 -19.99 -8.73
N ASP A 215 3.74 -19.51 -8.79
CA ASP A 215 3.30 -18.58 -9.84
C ASP A 215 3.86 -17.17 -9.57
N ASP A 216 3.99 -16.78 -8.29
CA ASP A 216 4.53 -15.48 -7.90
C ASP A 216 6.03 -15.35 -8.21
N ILE A 217 6.77 -16.47 -8.23
CA ILE A 217 8.20 -16.53 -8.57
C ILE A 217 8.48 -16.11 -10.04
N SER A 218 7.45 -16.08 -10.89
CA SER A 218 7.59 -15.52 -12.25
C SER A 218 7.82 -13.99 -12.24
N VAL A 219 7.37 -13.32 -11.18
CA VAL A 219 7.55 -11.88 -10.95
C VAL A 219 8.66 -11.62 -9.94
N PHE A 220 8.75 -12.42 -8.89
CA PHE A 220 9.73 -12.30 -7.81
C PHE A 220 10.89 -13.28 -7.97
N THR A 221 12.09 -12.76 -8.18
CA THR A 221 13.34 -13.54 -8.14
C THR A 221 13.97 -13.40 -6.75
N ILE A 222 14.17 -14.51 -6.04
CA ILE A 222 14.88 -14.49 -4.76
C ILE A 222 16.35 -14.82 -5.00
N ASP A 223 17.23 -13.88 -4.66
CA ASP A 223 18.68 -14.04 -4.79
C ASP A 223 19.31 -14.42 -3.46
N ILE A 224 19.76 -15.67 -3.36
CA ILE A 224 20.47 -16.21 -2.20
C ILE A 224 22.00 -16.13 -2.34
N ASN A 225 22.51 -15.74 -3.51
CA ASN A 225 23.94 -15.65 -3.81
C ASN A 225 24.41 -14.19 -3.74
N TYR A 226 24.01 -13.48 -2.68
CA TYR A 226 24.46 -12.12 -2.43
C TYR A 226 25.75 -12.13 -1.61
N GLU A 227 26.70 -11.29 -1.99
CA GLU A 227 27.91 -11.06 -1.21
C GLU A 227 27.72 -9.80 -0.36
N PHE A 228 28.13 -9.87 0.91
CA PHE A 228 28.14 -8.69 1.76
C PHE A 228 29.13 -7.66 1.21
N PRO A 229 28.66 -6.47 0.83
CA PRO A 229 29.54 -5.46 0.28
C PRO A 229 30.45 -4.95 1.41
N ASP A 230 31.70 -4.66 1.06
CA ASP A 230 32.70 -4.07 1.96
C ASP A 230 32.40 -2.58 2.15
N VAL A 231 31.30 -2.30 2.84
CA VAL A 231 30.83 -0.96 3.20
C VAL A 231 31.10 -0.75 4.68
N ASP A 232 31.47 0.47 5.07
CA ASP A 232 31.54 0.87 6.47
C ASP A 232 30.20 0.55 7.18
N ASN A 233 30.18 0.52 8.51
CA ASN A 233 29.03 0.13 9.34
C ASN A 233 27.75 1.02 9.19
N ASP A 234 27.60 1.79 8.10
CA ASP A 234 26.35 2.46 7.75
C ASP A 234 25.35 1.48 7.11
N VAL A 235 24.38 1.08 7.92
CA VAL A 235 23.31 0.15 7.53
C VAL A 235 22.46 0.70 6.37
N ARG A 236 22.34 2.03 6.23
CA ARG A 236 21.60 2.65 5.13
C ARG A 236 22.33 2.47 3.81
N GLU A 237 23.62 2.77 3.78
CA GLU A 237 24.46 2.62 2.57
C GLU A 237 24.55 1.14 2.14
N LEU A 238 24.65 0.24 3.12
CA LEU A 238 24.59 -1.20 2.89
C LEU A 238 23.25 -1.61 2.27
N ALA A 239 22.12 -1.10 2.78
CA ALA A 239 20.80 -1.41 2.24
C ALA A 239 20.62 -0.95 0.78
N VAL A 240 21.10 0.27 0.49
CA VAL A 240 21.11 0.84 -0.86
C VAL A 240 21.94 -0.01 -1.82
N THR A 241 23.15 -0.40 -1.37
CA THR A 241 24.07 -1.19 -2.18
C THR A 241 23.51 -2.57 -2.50
N PHE A 242 22.89 -3.25 -1.52
CA PHE A 242 22.24 -4.54 -1.75
C PHE A 242 21.08 -4.47 -2.75
N ALA A 243 20.18 -3.49 -2.59
CA ALA A 243 19.06 -3.31 -3.50
C ALA A 243 19.54 -3.02 -4.95
N ARG A 244 20.63 -2.28 -5.11
CA ARG A 244 21.28 -2.04 -6.40
C ARG A 244 21.87 -3.33 -6.97
N ASN A 245 22.73 -4.00 -6.21
CA ASN A 245 23.45 -5.18 -6.67
C ASN A 245 22.50 -6.32 -7.07
N VAL A 246 21.44 -6.56 -6.29
CA VAL A 246 20.48 -7.63 -6.59
C VAL A 246 19.70 -7.36 -7.87
N ARG A 247 19.35 -6.09 -8.13
CA ARG A 247 18.72 -5.65 -9.38
C ARG A 247 19.63 -5.93 -10.57
N GLU A 248 20.89 -5.54 -10.45
CA GLU A 248 21.88 -5.63 -11.53
C GLU A 248 22.24 -7.09 -11.84
N ALA A 249 22.51 -7.89 -10.81
CA ALA A 249 22.86 -9.31 -10.94
C ALA A 249 21.76 -10.12 -11.63
N ASN A 250 20.49 -9.85 -11.28
CA ASN A 250 19.33 -10.57 -11.81
C ASN A 250 18.73 -9.93 -13.07
N ARG A 251 19.22 -8.75 -13.47
CA ARG A 251 18.72 -7.96 -14.61
C ARG A 251 17.21 -7.75 -14.54
N THR A 252 16.74 -7.36 -13.35
CA THR A 252 15.34 -7.03 -13.10
C THR A 252 15.13 -5.52 -13.11
N GLU A 253 13.88 -5.11 -13.27
CA GLU A 253 13.48 -3.71 -13.29
C GLU A 253 13.60 -3.09 -11.88
N ILE A 254 13.32 -3.90 -10.86
CA ILE A 254 13.37 -3.51 -9.45
C ILE A 254 14.30 -4.46 -8.67
N GLY A 255 15.09 -3.92 -7.76
CA GLY A 255 15.81 -4.67 -6.72
C GLY A 255 15.40 -4.22 -5.32
N VAL A 256 15.32 -5.16 -4.39
CA VAL A 256 14.81 -4.93 -3.05
C VAL A 256 15.71 -5.58 -2.01
N TYR A 257 15.91 -4.87 -0.91
CA TYR A 257 16.56 -5.37 0.28
C TYR A 257 15.79 -4.96 1.54
N ILE A 258 15.62 -5.91 2.47
CA ILE A 258 15.15 -5.65 3.84
C ILE A 258 16.35 -5.89 4.75
N SER A 259 16.79 -4.87 5.49
CA SER A 259 17.91 -5.01 6.42
C SER A 259 17.54 -5.85 7.63
N ASP A 260 18.55 -6.45 8.23
CA ASP A 260 18.41 -7.00 9.58
C ASP A 260 18.07 -5.89 10.58
N PRO A 261 17.28 -6.19 11.62
CA PRO A 261 16.98 -5.22 12.67
C PRO A 261 18.26 -4.76 13.38
N PHE A 262 18.39 -3.46 13.57
CA PHE A 262 19.54 -2.84 14.22
C PHE A 262 19.08 -1.74 15.19
N VAL A 263 19.94 -1.41 16.14
CA VAL A 263 19.69 -0.34 17.12
C VAL A 263 20.23 0.97 16.55
N THR A 264 19.44 2.03 16.61
CA THR A 264 19.91 3.37 16.23
C THR A 264 20.94 3.89 17.21
N ASN A 265 21.98 4.58 16.71
CA ASN A 265 22.98 5.24 17.53
C ASN A 265 22.51 6.59 18.13
N ASP A 266 21.21 6.91 18.01
CA ASP A 266 20.60 8.14 18.53
C ASP A 266 20.17 7.97 20.00
N GLU A 267 19.81 9.07 20.68
CA GLU A 267 19.48 9.09 22.12
C GLU A 267 18.35 8.12 22.55
N SER A 268 17.55 7.60 21.61
CA SER A 268 16.43 6.71 21.88
C SER A 268 16.77 5.21 21.87
N GLU A 269 17.95 4.79 21.37
CA GLU A 269 18.33 3.38 21.17
C GLU A 269 17.19 2.52 20.57
N ALA A 270 16.43 3.08 19.62
CA ALA A 270 15.29 2.40 19.04
C ALA A 270 15.73 1.27 18.08
N VAL A 271 15.02 0.14 18.12
CA VAL A 271 15.22 -0.93 17.13
C VAL A 271 14.51 -0.55 15.83
N CYS A 272 15.21 -0.66 14.72
CA CYS A 272 14.69 -0.31 13.40
C CYS A 272 15.23 -1.23 12.30
N ALA A 273 14.59 -1.16 11.13
CA ALA A 273 15.02 -1.86 9.92
C ALA A 273 14.84 -0.94 8.69
N TYR A 274 15.68 -1.14 7.68
CA TYR A 274 15.58 -0.43 6.40
C TYR A 274 14.95 -1.32 5.33
N ILE A 275 14.09 -0.72 4.51
CA ILE A 275 13.66 -1.27 3.23
C ILE A 275 14.30 -0.40 2.15
N ALA A 276 15.11 -0.99 1.28
CA ALA A 276 15.66 -0.31 0.11
C ALA A 276 15.02 -0.85 -1.16
N ILE A 277 14.55 0.05 -2.02
CA ILE A 277 13.95 -0.29 -3.31
C ILE A 277 14.69 0.48 -4.40
N ALA A 278 15.41 -0.25 -5.24
CA ALA A 278 16.14 0.28 -6.38
C ALA A 278 15.33 0.07 -7.67
N ASN A 279 15.17 1.11 -8.48
CA ASN A 279 14.53 1.03 -9.78
C ASN A 279 15.24 1.96 -10.79
N SER A 280 14.65 2.17 -11.96
CA SER A 280 15.26 3.00 -13.02
C SER A 280 15.24 4.52 -12.77
N GLU A 281 14.53 4.96 -11.73
CA GLU A 281 14.41 6.36 -11.32
C GLU A 281 15.36 6.71 -10.17
N GLY A 282 15.90 5.70 -9.47
CA GLY A 282 16.75 5.90 -8.31
C GLY A 282 16.58 4.79 -7.27
N ILE A 283 17.07 5.06 -6.06
CA ILE A 283 16.91 4.17 -4.89
C ILE A 283 16.18 4.93 -3.80
N LYS A 284 15.12 4.32 -3.26
CA LYS A 284 14.36 4.87 -2.13
C LYS A 284 14.53 3.97 -0.91
N THR A 285 14.80 4.57 0.24
CA THR A 285 14.98 3.89 1.52
C THR A 285 13.88 4.27 2.51
N TYR A 286 13.29 3.29 3.18
CA TYR A 286 12.30 3.48 4.24
C TYR A 286 12.86 2.95 5.55
N LYS A 287 12.86 3.77 6.60
CA LYS A 287 13.23 3.36 7.96
C LYS A 287 11.97 3.03 8.74
N MET A 288 11.84 1.78 9.17
CA MET A 288 10.74 1.28 10.00
C MET A 288 11.23 1.13 11.43
N PHE A 289 10.45 1.62 12.40
CA PHE A 289 10.77 1.50 13.82
C PHE A 289 9.90 0.43 14.46
N MET A 290 10.47 -0.30 15.42
CA MET A 290 9.70 -1.25 16.24
C MET A 290 8.83 -0.48 17.22
N GLU A 291 7.55 -0.84 17.32
CA GLU A 291 6.63 -0.24 18.27
C GLU A 291 6.72 -0.88 19.67
N ASP A 292 6.15 -0.20 20.66
CA ASP A 292 6.15 -0.67 22.05
C ASP A 292 5.42 -2.01 22.19
N GLY A 293 6.14 -3.03 22.66
CA GLY A 293 5.60 -4.38 22.85
C GLY A 293 5.71 -5.30 21.63
N GLU A 294 6.24 -4.81 20.50
CA GLU A 294 6.52 -5.63 19.33
C GLU A 294 7.79 -6.47 19.48
N THR A 295 7.84 -7.57 18.72
CA THR A 295 9.07 -8.35 18.53
C THR A 295 9.76 -7.95 17.24
N THR A 296 11.04 -8.31 17.09
CA THR A 296 11.76 -8.14 15.80
C THR A 296 11.07 -8.83 14.63
N LYS A 297 10.34 -9.93 14.89
CA LYS A 297 9.54 -10.60 13.86
C LYS A 297 8.36 -9.75 13.42
N ASP A 298 7.75 -8.98 14.30
CA ASP A 298 6.61 -8.13 13.96
C ASP A 298 7.09 -6.93 13.13
N LEU A 299 8.23 -6.34 13.48
CA LEU A 299 8.91 -5.34 12.65
C LEU A 299 9.18 -5.86 11.22
N LEU A 300 9.73 -7.06 11.06
CA LEU A 300 10.02 -7.64 9.74
C LEU A 300 8.75 -7.94 8.94
N LYS A 301 7.66 -8.34 9.59
CA LYS A 301 6.34 -8.46 8.93
C LYS A 301 5.85 -7.11 8.43
N ALA A 302 5.95 -6.07 9.26
CA ALA A 302 5.58 -4.71 8.88
C ALA A 302 6.43 -4.20 7.71
N CYS A 303 7.73 -4.54 7.68
CA CYS A 303 8.59 -4.25 6.53
C CYS A 303 8.12 -4.92 5.23
N ALA A 304 7.78 -6.21 5.30
CA ALA A 304 7.27 -6.95 4.14
C ALA A 304 5.91 -6.41 3.65
N ASP A 305 4.98 -6.11 4.57
CA ASP A 305 3.69 -5.48 4.26
C ASP A 305 3.89 -4.11 3.62
N LYS A 306 4.79 -3.27 4.17
CA LYS A 306 5.14 -1.95 3.62
C LYS A 306 5.70 -2.05 2.21
N LEU A 307 6.62 -2.97 1.98
CA LEU A 307 7.16 -3.24 0.65
C LEU A 307 6.05 -3.61 -0.34
N LEU A 308 5.16 -4.54 0.03
CA LEU A 308 4.07 -4.97 -0.84
C LEU A 308 3.04 -3.86 -1.08
N LEU A 309 2.77 -3.00 -0.10
CA LEU A 309 1.92 -1.82 -0.27
C LEU A 309 2.49 -0.87 -1.32
N ILE A 310 3.81 -0.66 -1.33
CA ILE A 310 4.51 0.15 -2.33
C ILE A 310 4.45 -0.53 -3.71
N LEU A 311 4.85 -1.81 -3.81
CA LEU A 311 4.89 -2.54 -5.08
C LEU A 311 3.51 -2.65 -5.71
N SER A 312 2.47 -2.91 -4.91
CA SER A 312 1.07 -2.98 -5.36
C SER A 312 0.47 -1.62 -5.75
N GLY A 313 1.16 -0.50 -5.49
CA GLY A 313 0.64 0.85 -5.73
C GLY A 313 -0.46 1.29 -4.76
N CYS A 314 -0.67 0.57 -3.66
CA CYS A 314 -1.54 1.01 -2.58
C CYS A 314 -0.97 2.25 -1.88
N GLU A 315 0.36 2.33 -1.80
CA GLU A 315 1.09 3.50 -1.35
C GLU A 315 1.98 4.04 -2.47
N GLN A 316 2.16 5.35 -2.50
CA GLN A 316 3.12 5.98 -3.41
C GLN A 316 4.53 5.87 -2.82
N MET A 317 5.50 5.59 -3.68
CA MET A 317 6.91 5.77 -3.33
C MET A 317 7.16 7.23 -2.95
N GLY A 318 7.37 7.53 -1.67
CA GLY A 318 7.62 8.89 -1.17
C GLY A 318 8.73 9.64 -1.91
N ASP A 319 8.62 10.96 -2.02
CA ASP A 319 9.55 11.83 -2.78
C ASP A 319 10.78 12.31 -1.98
N ASN A 320 10.91 11.93 -0.71
CA ASN A 320 11.97 12.44 0.19
C ASN A 320 12.91 11.31 0.65
N ASP A 321 14.11 11.27 0.08
CA ASP A 321 15.35 11.77 0.69
C ASP A 321 16.36 11.97 -0.45
N GLU A 322 17.11 13.06 -0.42
CA GLU A 322 18.00 13.50 -1.50
C GLU A 322 18.93 12.38 -2.01
N GLU A 323 18.74 11.98 -3.27
CA GLU A 323 19.72 11.20 -4.03
C GLU A 323 21.05 11.97 -4.06
N SER A 324 22.14 11.34 -3.64
CA SER A 324 23.46 11.92 -3.88
C SER A 324 23.74 11.92 -5.40
N GLU A 325 24.32 13.01 -5.93
CA GLU A 325 24.57 13.17 -7.38
C GLU A 325 25.45 12.06 -7.99
N ASP A 326 26.19 11.33 -7.15
CA ASP A 326 27.03 10.21 -7.55
C ASP A 326 26.21 8.95 -7.89
N GLU A 327 25.04 8.76 -7.28
CA GLU A 327 24.16 7.60 -7.52
C GLU A 327 23.39 7.71 -8.84
N ARG A 328 23.01 8.93 -9.24
CA ARG A 328 22.40 9.19 -10.56
C ARG A 328 23.35 8.91 -11.72
N LYS A 329 24.66 8.94 -11.46
CA LYS A 329 25.69 8.75 -12.49
C LYS A 329 25.89 7.26 -12.78
N ALA A 330 25.89 6.43 -11.74
CA ALA A 330 25.97 4.97 -11.86
C ALA A 330 24.73 4.37 -12.56
N ASP A 331 23.52 4.85 -12.24
CA ASP A 331 22.29 4.31 -12.84
C ASP A 331 22.12 4.71 -14.33
N LYS A 332 22.71 5.85 -14.74
CA LYS A 332 22.83 6.23 -16.17
C LYS A 332 23.75 5.29 -16.95
N ASP A 333 24.86 4.86 -16.34
CA ASP A 333 25.78 3.91 -16.95
C ASP A 333 25.13 2.52 -17.10
N PHE A 334 24.30 2.11 -16.13
CA PHE A 334 23.54 0.85 -16.19
C PHE A 334 22.41 0.85 -17.25
N LYS A 335 21.68 1.98 -17.41
CA LYS A 335 20.73 2.17 -18.53
C LYS A 335 21.41 2.03 -19.90
N GLY A 336 22.67 2.46 -20.01
CA GLY A 336 23.50 2.26 -21.20
C GLY A 336 23.76 0.78 -21.50
N ILE A 337 24.00 -0.04 -20.48
CA ILE A 337 24.31 -1.47 -20.62
C ILE A 337 23.06 -2.29 -20.99
N LEU A 338 21.90 -2.00 -20.39
CA LEU A 338 20.63 -2.64 -20.74
C LEU A 338 20.13 -2.27 -22.15
N GLY A 339 20.35 -1.04 -22.60
CA GLY A 339 20.01 -0.59 -23.96
C GLY A 339 20.82 -1.29 -25.06
N ILE A 340 22.05 -1.72 -24.77
CA ILE A 340 22.92 -2.43 -25.72
C ILE A 340 22.47 -3.89 -25.92
N ILE A 341 21.88 -4.52 -24.89
CA ILE A 341 21.39 -5.91 -24.98
C ILE A 341 20.06 -5.98 -25.74
N ALA A 342 19.17 -5.00 -25.57
CA ALA A 342 17.91 -4.92 -26.33
C ALA A 342 18.14 -4.67 -27.83
N SER A 343 19.18 -3.93 -28.20
CA SER A 343 19.52 -3.66 -29.61
C SER A 343 20.28 -4.81 -30.29
N ALA A 344 21.09 -5.58 -29.55
CA ALA A 344 21.73 -6.79 -30.06
C ALA A 344 20.75 -7.95 -30.31
N ALA A 345 19.71 -8.10 -29.48
CA ALA A 345 18.69 -9.13 -29.66
C ALA A 345 17.80 -8.90 -30.90
N VAL A 346 17.50 -7.63 -31.23
CA VAL A 346 16.70 -7.26 -32.42
C VAL A 346 17.51 -7.43 -33.73
N LEU A 347 18.84 -7.24 -33.68
CA LEU A 347 19.72 -7.47 -34.83
C LEU A 347 20.04 -8.95 -35.06
N ALA A 348 20.19 -9.76 -34.01
CA ALA A 348 20.41 -11.20 -34.13
C ALA A 348 19.15 -11.96 -34.65
N ALA A 349 17.96 -11.52 -34.24
CA ALA A 349 16.70 -12.10 -34.72
C ALA A 349 16.41 -11.79 -36.20
N SER A 350 16.86 -10.64 -36.71
CA SER A 350 16.67 -10.26 -38.11
C SER A 350 17.61 -11.00 -39.07
N ILE A 351 18.81 -11.39 -38.63
CA ILE A 351 19.76 -12.14 -39.48
C ILE A 351 19.40 -13.64 -39.54
N ALA A 352 18.87 -14.21 -38.45
CA ALA A 352 18.45 -15.62 -38.43
C ALA A 352 17.22 -15.89 -39.32
N GLY A 353 16.27 -14.95 -39.38
CA GLY A 353 15.08 -15.06 -40.25
C GLY A 353 15.37 -14.86 -41.74
N PHE A 354 16.39 -14.07 -42.09
CA PHE A 354 16.74 -13.82 -43.49
C PHE A 354 17.53 -14.98 -44.12
N VAL A 355 18.33 -15.71 -43.32
CA VAL A 355 19.12 -16.86 -43.81
C VAL A 355 18.25 -18.12 -43.99
N THR A 356 17.20 -18.31 -43.20
CA THR A 356 16.26 -19.44 -43.39
C THR A 356 15.32 -19.23 -44.59
N ALA A 357 14.96 -17.98 -44.93
CA ALA A 357 14.13 -17.67 -46.09
C ALA A 357 14.88 -17.79 -47.44
N LEU A 358 16.21 -17.71 -47.44
CA LEU A 358 17.05 -17.80 -48.64
C LEU A 358 17.51 -19.23 -48.98
N ILE A 359 17.36 -20.19 -48.05
CA ILE A 359 17.70 -21.61 -48.27
C ILE A 359 16.45 -22.42 -48.72
N LEU A 360 15.25 -21.83 -48.63
CA LEU A 360 13.97 -22.48 -48.98
C LEU A 360 13.30 -21.89 -50.23
N ARG A 361 14.06 -21.26 -51.14
CA ARG A 361 13.55 -20.81 -52.44
C ARG A 361 14.35 -21.34 -53.62
#